data_AF-A0A0R3MJL2-F1
#
_entry.id   AF-A0A0R3MJL2-F1
#
_cell.length_a   1.000
_cell.length_b   1.000
_cell.length_c   1.000
_cell.angle_alpha   90.00
_cell.angle_beta   90.00
_cell.angle_gamma   90.00
#
_symmetry.space_group_name_H-M   'P 1'
#
loop_
_entity.id
_entity.type
_entity.pdbx_description
1 polymer ?
#
loop_
_entity_poly.entity_id
_entity_poly.type
_entity_poly.pdbx_seq_one_letter_code
_entity_poly.pdbx_strand_id
1 'polypeptide(L)'
;MTRAWAIFRQTYRYPEIKFSDIGRKCFAWALRQAWIEARAAAQLAALSATAKVDRIKVLETTIARADYIESGAQWKATTTACRDEIRRLRG
;
A
#
# COMPACT_ATOMS: atom_id res chain seq x y z
N MET A 1 6.43 -2.42 16.26
CA MET A 1 6.95 -3.80 16.45
C MET A 1 5.96 -4.87 15.96
N THR A 2 4.69 -4.84 16.36
CA THR A 2 3.66 -5.85 15.98
C THR A 2 3.56 -6.12 14.48
N ARG A 3 3.61 -5.06 13.64
CA ARG A 3 3.52 -5.21 12.19
C ARG A 3 4.69 -5.97 11.58
N ALA A 4 5.93 -5.72 12.03
CA ALA A 4 7.10 -6.46 11.58
C ALA A 4 6.99 -7.95 11.89
N TRP A 5 6.47 -8.30 13.08
CA TRP A 5 6.18 -9.69 13.44
C TRP A 5 5.06 -10.30 12.59
N ALA A 6 4.03 -9.54 12.23
CA ALA A 6 2.99 -10.03 11.32
C ALA A 6 3.57 -10.37 9.93
N ILE A 7 4.37 -9.45 9.37
CA ILE A 7 5.07 -9.66 8.09
C ILE A 7 6.00 -10.89 8.19
N PHE A 8 6.80 -10.97 9.25
CA PHE A 8 7.73 -12.07 9.46
C PHE A 8 7.01 -13.43 9.53
N ARG A 9 5.89 -13.51 10.26
CA ARG A 9 5.08 -14.73 10.37
C ARG A 9 4.46 -15.11 9.04
N GLN A 10 3.92 -14.16 8.29
CA GLN A 10 3.30 -14.40 7.00
C GLN A 10 4.32 -14.86 5.94
N THR A 11 5.50 -14.25 5.91
CA THR A 11 6.52 -14.53 4.88
C THR A 11 7.30 -15.81 5.18
N TYR A 12 7.70 -16.02 6.43
CA TYR A 12 8.61 -17.11 6.81
C TYR A 12 7.95 -18.23 7.62
N ARG A 13 6.60 -18.21 7.72
CA ARG A 13 5.80 -19.21 8.44
C ARG A 13 6.23 -19.40 9.90
N TYR A 14 6.78 -18.37 10.53
CA TYR A 14 7.08 -18.45 11.97
C TYR A 14 5.76 -18.59 12.76
N PRO A 15 5.67 -19.47 13.77
CA PRO A 15 6.73 -20.30 14.36
C PRO A 15 6.84 -21.74 13.81
N GLU A 16 6.12 -22.11 12.74
CA GLU A 16 6.24 -23.43 12.11
C GLU A 16 7.70 -23.71 11.70
N ILE A 17 8.38 -22.67 11.19
CA ILE A 17 9.83 -22.68 10.98
C ILE A 17 10.50 -21.92 12.12
N LYS A 18 11.53 -22.53 12.72
CA LYS A 18 12.26 -21.94 13.86
C LYS A 18 13.03 -20.70 13.42
N PHE A 19 13.16 -19.75 14.34
CA PHE A 19 13.91 -18.52 14.07
C PHE A 19 15.39 -18.77 13.74
N SER A 20 16.00 -19.81 14.32
CA SER A 20 17.38 -20.21 14.00
C SER A 20 17.59 -20.50 12.52
N ASP A 21 16.56 -21.04 11.87
CA ASP A 21 16.62 -21.51 10.49
C ASP A 21 16.31 -20.37 9.51
N ILE A 22 15.54 -19.37 9.94
CA ILE A 22 15.20 -18.17 9.17
C ILE A 22 16.29 -17.09 9.32
N GLY A 23 16.66 -16.79 10.56
CA GLY A 23 17.75 -15.88 10.90
C GLY A 23 17.38 -14.40 11.05
N ARG A 24 18.33 -13.65 11.65
CA ARG A 24 18.17 -12.22 12.01
C ARG A 24 18.04 -11.29 10.81
N LYS A 25 18.69 -11.60 9.68
CA LYS A 25 18.63 -10.77 8.47
C LYS A 25 17.21 -10.72 7.88
N CYS A 26 16.50 -11.85 7.90
CA CYS A 26 15.11 -11.94 7.47
C CYS A 26 14.17 -11.14 8.37
N PHE A 27 14.42 -11.15 9.68
CA PHE A 27 13.66 -10.29 10.61
C PHE A 27 13.97 -8.80 10.39
N ALA A 28 15.23 -8.44 10.15
CA ALA A 28 15.61 -7.07 9.81
C ALA A 28 14.94 -6.59 8.50
N TRP A 29 14.77 -7.48 7.51
CA TRP A 29 13.99 -7.16 6.32
C TRP A 29 12.51 -6.88 6.66
N ALA A 30 11.88 -7.71 7.51
CA ALA A 30 10.49 -7.49 7.94
C ALA A 30 10.33 -6.17 8.72
N LEU A 31 11.33 -5.78 9.53
CA LEU A 31 11.36 -4.46 10.18
C LEU A 31 11.39 -3.32 9.16
N ARG A 32 12.20 -3.44 8.11
CA ARG A 32 12.25 -2.43 7.03
C ARG A 32 10.92 -2.31 6.29
N GLN A 33 10.26 -3.44 6.01
CA GLN A 33 8.93 -3.42 5.38
C GLN A 33 7.89 -2.74 6.27
N ALA A 34 7.85 -3.08 7.57
CA ALA A 34 6.95 -2.43 8.51
C ALA A 34 7.23 -0.91 8.63
N TRP A 35 8.49 -0.50 8.55
CA TRP A 35 8.85 0.92 8.52
C TRP A 35 8.36 1.64 7.26
N ILE A 36 8.50 1.01 6.08
CA ILE A 36 8.01 1.58 4.81
C ILE A 36 6.49 1.78 4.88
N GLU A 37 5.75 0.76 5.35
CA GLU A 37 4.30 0.86 5.52
C GLU A 37 3.92 1.98 6.51
N ALA A 38 4.60 2.06 7.67
CA ALA A 38 4.34 3.09 8.67
C ALA A 38 4.65 4.50 8.14
N ARG A 39 5.74 4.65 7.36
CA ARG A 39 6.09 5.91 6.72
C ARG A 39 5.06 6.33 5.69
N ALA A 40 4.58 5.40 4.85
CA ALA A 40 3.52 5.68 3.89
C ALA A 40 2.23 6.11 4.59
N ALA A 41 1.83 5.44 5.67
CA ALA A 41 0.68 5.82 6.47
C ALA A 41 0.85 7.21 7.12
N ALA A 42 2.03 7.49 7.67
CA ALA A 42 2.34 8.80 8.25
C ALA A 42 2.33 9.92 7.21
N GLN A 43 2.82 9.66 5.99
CA GLN A 43 2.75 10.61 4.88
C GLN A 43 1.30 10.90 4.50
N LEU A 44 0.44 9.88 4.43
CA LEU A 44 -0.98 10.06 4.17
C LEU A 44 -1.69 10.80 5.31
N ALA A 45 -1.31 10.56 6.56
CA ALA A 45 -1.85 11.28 7.72
C ALA A 45 -1.39 12.74 7.76
N ALA A 46 -0.17 13.03 7.28
CA ALA A 46 0.36 14.38 7.18
C ALA A 46 -0.24 15.21 6.03
N LEU A 47 -0.91 14.58 5.05
CA LEU A 47 -1.66 15.31 4.05
C LEU A 47 -2.82 16.06 4.71
N SER A 48 -2.90 17.37 4.45
CA SER A 48 -4.06 18.17 4.85
C SER A 48 -5.33 17.62 4.22
N ALA A 49 -6.47 17.85 4.87
CA ALA A 49 -7.77 17.46 4.32
C ALA A 49 -8.00 18.02 2.90
N THR A 50 -7.54 19.24 2.65
CA THR A 50 -7.58 19.88 1.32
C THR A 50 -6.71 19.14 0.31
N ALA A 51 -5.48 18.77 0.65
CA ALA A 51 -4.59 18.02 -0.25
C ALA A 51 -5.15 16.62 -0.58
N LYS A 52 -5.81 15.95 0.38
CA LYS A 52 -6.51 14.69 0.14
C LYS A 52 -7.66 14.86 -0.84
N VAL A 53 -8.49 15.90 -0.65
CA VAL A 53 -9.62 16.20 -1.55
C VAL A 53 -9.14 16.53 -2.95
N ASP A 54 -8.10 17.35 -3.09
CA ASP A 54 -7.55 17.70 -4.40
C ASP A 54 -6.96 16.48 -5.11
N ARG A 55 -6.27 15.61 -4.38
CA ARG A 55 -5.76 14.35 -4.93
C ARG A 55 -6.90 13.43 -5.39
N ILE A 56 -7.98 13.32 -4.61
CA ILE A 56 -9.17 12.55 -5.00
C ILE A 56 -9.78 13.11 -6.29
N LYS A 57 -9.92 14.44 -6.43
CA LYS A 57 -10.44 15.06 -7.66
C LYS A 57 -9.59 14.72 -8.89
N VAL A 58 -8.27 14.75 -8.76
CA VAL A 58 -7.34 14.36 -9.85
C VAL A 58 -7.53 12.90 -10.23
N LEU A 59 -7.66 12.00 -9.25
CA LEU A 59 -7.88 10.57 -9.49
C LEU A 59 -9.24 10.30 -10.15
N GLU A 60 -10.31 10.97 -9.70
CA GLU A 60 -11.65 10.88 -10.29
C GLU A 60 -11.66 11.39 -11.74
N THR A 61 -10.97 12.50 -12.01
CA THR A 61 -10.81 13.02 -13.38
C THR A 61 -10.04 12.05 -14.27
N THR A 62 -9.04 11.35 -13.71
CA THR A 62 -8.25 10.35 -14.45
C THR A 62 -9.09 9.13 -14.78
N ILE A 63 -9.94 8.66 -13.85
CA ILE A 63 -10.90 7.59 -14.10
C ILE A 63 -11.91 8.01 -15.18
N ALA A 64 -12.49 9.20 -15.07
CA ALA A 64 -13.46 9.69 -16.06
C ALA A 64 -12.83 9.72 -17.46
N ARG A 65 -11.59 10.17 -17.59
CA ARG A 65 -10.84 10.14 -18.88
C ARG A 65 -10.56 8.72 -19.37
N ALA A 66 -10.23 7.80 -18.48
CA ALA A 66 -10.01 6.40 -18.81
C ALA A 66 -11.28 5.71 -19.32
N ASP A 67 -12.46 6.11 -18.84
CA ASP A 67 -13.75 5.59 -19.33
C ASP A 67 -14.08 6.07 -20.76
N TYR A 68 -13.55 7.22 -21.20
CA TYR A 68 -13.69 7.71 -22.58
C TYR A 68 -12.78 7.01 -23.59
N ILE A 69 -11.69 6.38 -23.14
CA ILE A 69 -10.76 5.68 -24.01
C ILE A 69 -11.19 4.21 -24.06
N GLU A 70 -11.67 3.79 -25.22
CA GLU A 70 -12.19 2.44 -25.45
C GLU A 70 -11.23 1.35 -24.95
N SER A 71 -11.80 0.35 -24.30
CA SER A 71 -11.19 -0.43 -23.22
C SER A 71 -9.95 -1.25 -23.62
N GLY A 72 -8.76 -0.80 -23.22
CA GLY A 72 -7.55 -1.62 -23.15
C GLY A 72 -7.36 -2.24 -21.76
N ALA A 73 -6.73 -3.42 -21.67
CA ALA A 73 -6.39 -4.06 -20.38
C ALA A 73 -5.58 -3.13 -19.46
N GLN A 74 -4.78 -2.24 -20.04
CA GLN A 74 -4.02 -1.21 -19.35
C GLN A 74 -4.93 -0.18 -18.64
N TRP A 75 -6.02 0.27 -19.27
CA TRP A 75 -6.93 1.25 -18.68
C TRP A 75 -7.77 0.66 -17.53
N LYS A 76 -8.11 -0.62 -17.61
CA LYS A 76 -8.73 -1.35 -16.50
C LYS A 76 -7.80 -1.43 -15.28
N ALA A 77 -6.52 -1.70 -15.50
CA ALA A 77 -5.51 -1.73 -14.43
C ALA A 77 -5.32 -0.33 -13.81
N THR A 78 -5.21 0.71 -14.63
CA THR A 78 -5.09 2.11 -14.16
C THR A 78 -6.31 2.54 -13.34
N THR A 79 -7.52 2.25 -13.83
CA THR A 79 -8.77 2.57 -13.12
C THR A 79 -8.86 1.87 -11.77
N THR A 80 -8.45 0.59 -11.72
CA THR A 80 -8.42 -0.18 -10.46
C THR A 80 -7.43 0.45 -9.47
N ALA A 81 -6.21 0.77 -9.91
CA ALA A 81 -5.21 1.42 -9.08
C ALA A 81 -5.68 2.79 -8.55
N CYS A 82 -6.31 3.61 -9.40
CA CYS A 82 -6.87 4.89 -9.00
C CYS A 82 -7.98 4.73 -7.95
N ARG A 83 -8.87 3.75 -8.11
CA ARG A 83 -9.94 3.45 -7.13
C ARG A 83 -9.37 3.00 -5.78
N ASP A 84 -8.33 2.19 -5.78
CA ASP A 84 -7.66 1.75 -4.56
C ASP A 84 -6.91 2.90 -3.85
N GLU A 85 -6.37 3.85 -4.60
CA GLU A 85 -5.80 5.08 -4.03
C GLU A 85 -6.88 5.99 -3.42
N ILE A 86 -8.02 6.17 -4.09
CA ILE A 86 -9.16 6.93 -3.53
C ILE A 86 -9.65 6.28 -2.22
N ARG A 87 -9.79 4.94 -2.18
CA ARG A 87 -10.19 4.23 -0.97
C ARG A 87 -9.22 4.47 0.20
N ARG A 88 -7.92 4.49 -0.08
CA ARG A 88 -6.87 4.78 0.92
C ARG A 88 -6.86 6.23 1.41
N LEU A 89 -7.28 7.18 0.58
CA LEU A 89 -7.34 8.60 0.96
C LEU A 89 -8.60 8.97 1.74
N ARG A 90 -9.71 8.23 1.53
CA ARG A 90 -11.00 8.41 2.21
C ARG A 90 -11.10 7.67 3.54
N GLY A 91 -10.36 6.57 3.71
CA GLY A 91 -10.21 5.87 4.99
C GLY A 91 -9.24 6.56 5.92
#